data_AF-A0A1E1WMR8-F1
#
_entry.id   AF-A0A1E1WMR8-F1
#
_cell.length_a   1.000
_cell.length_b   1.000
_cell.length_c   1.000
_cell.angle_alpha   90.00
_cell.angle_beta   90.00
_cell.angle_gamma   90.00
#
_symmetry.space_group_name_H-M   'P 1'
#
loop_
_entity.id
_entity.type
_entity.pdbx_description
1 polymer ?
#
loop_
_entity_poly.entity_id
_entity_poly.type
_entity_poly.pdbx_seq_one_letter_code
_entity_poly.pdbx_strand_id
1 'polypeptide(L)'
;MPRCSKRSRGGAAELLPGATALDDQHHHKRSRNTSSRRHSKSEDTSFSVKKCLAWFKEYTTVTDPDVLGPEGMEKFCEDLNVDPENVVMLVIAYKMGAKQMGYFTQEEWLKGLTELQCDNVHKLQNKLEYLRSLLNDPYIFKAIYRYSYDFARDKDQRSLDTG
;
A
#
# COMPACT_ATOMS: atom_id res chain seq x y z
N MET A 1 -4.95 58.65 42.82
CA MET A 1 -3.49 58.38 42.81
C MET A 1 -2.93 58.70 44.18
N PRO A 2 -2.00 57.89 44.70
CA PRO A 2 -0.62 58.36 44.65
C PRO A 2 0.32 57.32 44.03
N ARG A 3 1.25 57.84 43.23
CA ARG A 3 2.44 57.17 42.74
C ARG A 3 3.44 57.04 43.89
N CYS A 4 4.25 55.99 43.89
CA CYS A 4 5.63 56.13 44.34
C CYS A 4 6.58 55.23 43.54
N SER A 5 7.77 55.78 43.34
CA SER A 5 8.70 55.58 42.25
C SER A 5 9.52 54.29 42.29
N LYS A 6 9.90 53.85 41.07
CA LYS A 6 11.08 53.03 40.78
C LYS A 6 12.34 53.71 41.32
N ARG A 7 13.37 52.94 41.71
CA ARG A 7 14.52 52.61 40.84
C ARG A 7 15.81 52.28 41.63
N SER A 8 16.33 51.09 41.31
CA SER A 8 17.75 50.72 41.11
C SER A 8 18.81 50.67 42.22
N ARG A 9 19.44 49.48 42.19
CA ARG A 9 20.87 49.16 41.98
C ARG A 9 21.82 49.18 43.18
N GLY A 10 22.61 48.11 43.20
CA GLY A 10 24.04 48.17 43.49
C GLY A 10 24.41 47.46 44.77
N GLY A 11 24.93 46.23 44.65
CA GLY A 11 25.42 45.46 45.78
C GLY A 11 26.81 45.86 46.25
N ALA A 12 27.22 45.27 47.37
CA ALA A 12 28.60 44.96 47.71
C ALA A 12 28.59 43.79 48.69
N ALA A 13 29.49 42.84 48.44
CA ALA A 13 29.74 41.66 49.25
C ALA A 13 30.51 42.02 50.53
N GLU A 14 30.30 41.23 51.58
CA GLU A 14 31.13 41.17 52.79
C GLU A 14 31.16 39.71 53.29
N LEU A 15 32.27 39.36 53.94
CA LEU A 15 32.96 38.07 53.93
C LEU A 15 32.62 37.09 55.09
N LEU A 16 32.62 35.78 54.78
CA LEU A 16 33.10 34.60 55.57
C LEU A 16 32.32 34.13 56.85
N PRO A 17 32.69 33.00 57.50
CA PRO A 17 32.51 31.60 57.05
C PRO A 17 31.92 30.67 58.15
N GLY A 18 31.44 29.48 57.79
CA GLY A 18 31.48 28.33 58.71
C GLY A 18 30.26 27.40 58.74
N ALA A 19 30.57 26.11 58.52
CA ALA A 19 29.97 24.92 59.11
C ALA A 19 28.70 24.29 58.48
N THR A 20 29.00 23.20 57.75
CA THR A 20 28.46 21.82 57.90
C THR A 20 27.12 21.40 57.27
N ALA A 21 27.24 20.25 56.59
CA ALA A 21 26.29 19.14 56.45
C ALA A 21 25.30 19.16 55.26
N LEU A 22 25.69 18.40 54.22
CA LEU A 22 24.95 17.27 53.61
C LEU A 22 23.42 17.35 53.53
N ASP A 23 22.88 17.52 52.31
CA ASP A 23 21.91 16.58 51.71
C ASP A 23 21.74 16.90 50.20
N ASP A 24 22.09 15.93 49.35
CA ASP A 24 21.99 16.00 47.90
C ASP A 24 20.93 14.99 47.46
N GLN A 25 19.71 15.43 47.16
CA GLN A 25 18.69 14.56 46.59
C GLN A 25 17.75 15.30 45.62
N HIS A 26 18.25 15.38 44.39
CA HIS A 26 17.57 15.01 43.14
C HIS A 26 16.09 15.39 42.94
N HIS A 27 15.89 16.42 42.12
CA HIS A 27 14.66 16.69 41.39
C HIS A 27 14.28 15.50 40.48
N HIS A 28 13.24 14.75 40.84
CA HIS A 28 12.58 13.83 39.92
C HIS A 28 11.73 14.61 38.89
N LYS A 29 12.38 15.01 37.80
CA LYS A 29 11.68 15.36 36.55
C LYS A 29 10.96 14.12 36.06
N ARG A 30 9.63 14.09 36.22
CA ARG A 30 8.73 13.09 35.61
C ARG A 30 8.76 13.26 34.08
N SER A 31 9.74 12.64 33.45
CA SER A 31 9.78 12.44 32.00
C SER A 31 8.64 11.50 31.62
N ARG A 32 7.58 12.05 31.02
CA ARG A 32 6.56 11.24 30.34
C ARG A 32 7.22 10.66 29.10
N ASN A 33 7.69 9.43 29.24
CA ASN A 33 8.18 8.61 28.14
C ASN A 33 6.97 8.27 27.25
N THR A 34 6.64 9.14 26.29
CA THR A 34 5.74 8.77 25.20
C THR A 34 6.50 7.71 24.42
N SER A 35 6.15 6.46 24.69
CA SER A 35 6.72 5.30 24.02
C SER A 35 6.40 5.44 22.55
N SER A 36 7.36 5.95 21.79
CA SER A 36 7.42 5.82 20.35
C SER A 36 7.44 4.33 20.09
N ARG A 37 6.24 3.76 19.88
CA ARG A 37 6.06 2.45 19.25
C ARG A 37 6.71 2.58 17.88
N ARG A 38 8.02 2.34 17.83
CA ARG A 38 8.72 1.93 16.63
C ARG A 38 8.06 0.63 16.24
N HIS A 39 7.04 0.74 15.41
CA HIS A 39 6.45 -0.38 14.72
C HIS A 39 7.54 -0.87 13.78
N SER A 40 8.38 -1.79 14.25
CA SER A 40 9.12 -2.68 13.37
C SER A 40 8.04 -3.35 12.53
N LYS A 41 7.85 -2.84 11.31
CA LYS A 41 6.92 -3.39 10.34
C LYS A 41 7.54 -4.73 9.92
N SER A 42 7.34 -5.76 10.74
CA SER A 42 7.60 -7.13 10.33
C SER A 42 6.77 -7.32 9.06
N GLU A 43 7.42 -7.56 7.93
CA GLU A 43 6.72 -7.95 6.71
C GLU A 43 5.94 -9.22 7.03
N ASP A 44 4.64 -9.05 7.23
CA ASP A 44 3.72 -10.14 7.43
C ASP A 44 3.62 -10.90 6.11
N THR A 45 4.25 -12.07 6.08
CA THR A 45 4.34 -12.94 4.90
C THR A 45 2.97 -13.52 4.52
N SER A 46 2.02 -13.52 5.45
CA SER A 46 0.67 -14.01 5.21
C SER A 46 -0.15 -13.05 4.34
N PHE A 47 -1.12 -13.60 3.60
CA PHE A 47 -2.07 -12.81 2.82
C PHE A 47 -3.11 -12.14 3.74
N SER A 48 -3.41 -10.86 3.47
CA SER A 48 -4.46 -10.11 4.15
C SER A 48 -5.50 -9.58 3.18
N VAL A 49 -6.75 -10.06 3.32
CA VAL A 49 -7.92 -9.54 2.58
C VAL A 49 -8.03 -8.02 2.69
N LYS A 50 -7.81 -7.48 3.90
CA LYS A 50 -7.89 -6.04 4.15
C LYS A 50 -6.85 -5.24 3.36
N LYS A 51 -5.61 -5.74 3.26
CA LYS A 51 -4.55 -5.11 2.45
C LYS A 51 -4.88 -5.21 0.96
N CYS A 52 -5.34 -6.38 0.51
CA CYS A 52 -5.72 -6.62 -0.88
C CYS A 52 -6.84 -5.67 -1.36
N LEU A 53 -7.86 -5.45 -0.52
CA LEU A 53 -8.95 -4.50 -0.80
C LEU A 53 -8.50 -3.04 -0.70
N ALA A 54 -7.61 -2.71 0.24
CA ALA A 54 -7.05 -1.36 0.31
C ALA A 54 -6.22 -1.03 -0.93
N TRP A 55 -5.44 -2.01 -1.42
CA TRP A 55 -4.66 -1.88 -2.63
C TRP A 55 -5.54 -1.69 -3.87
N PHE A 56 -6.65 -2.43 -4.00
CA PHE A 56 -7.63 -2.23 -5.09
C PHE A 56 -8.10 -0.78 -5.19
N LYS A 57 -8.36 -0.14 -4.04
CA LYS A 57 -8.85 1.25 -3.97
C LYS A 57 -7.85 2.28 -4.50
N GLU A 58 -6.59 1.92 -4.66
CA GLU A 58 -5.57 2.79 -5.25
C GLU A 58 -5.75 2.98 -6.77
N TYR A 59 -6.58 2.13 -7.41
CA TYR A 59 -6.85 2.11 -8.85
C TYR A 59 -8.31 2.39 -9.20
N THR A 60 -9.16 2.69 -8.21
CA THR A 60 -10.59 3.00 -8.41
C THR A 60 -10.87 4.47 -8.14
N THR A 61 -11.98 4.96 -8.67
CA THR A 61 -12.44 6.34 -8.44
C THR A 61 -13.53 6.37 -7.34
N VAL A 62 -13.91 7.58 -6.93
CA VAL A 62 -15.04 7.78 -6.01
C VAL A 62 -16.37 7.43 -6.67
N THR A 63 -16.47 7.57 -8.00
CA THR A 63 -17.68 7.24 -8.76
C THR A 63 -17.84 5.73 -8.94
N ASP A 64 -16.73 5.01 -9.09
CA ASP A 64 -16.71 3.58 -9.39
C ASP A 64 -15.80 2.82 -8.40
N PRO A 65 -16.16 2.76 -7.11
CA PRO A 65 -15.29 2.19 -6.07
C PRO A 65 -15.11 0.67 -6.13
N ASP A 66 -15.98 -0.01 -6.89
CA ASP A 66 -16.01 -1.47 -6.99
C ASP A 66 -15.48 -2.00 -8.33
N VAL A 67 -15.03 -1.10 -9.21
CA VAL A 67 -14.51 -1.43 -10.54
C VAL A 67 -13.24 -0.63 -10.82
N LEU A 68 -12.16 -1.33 -11.13
CA LEU A 68 -10.97 -0.77 -11.75
C LEU A 68 -11.25 -0.72 -13.26
N GLY A 69 -11.29 0.49 -13.83
CA GLY A 69 -11.47 0.73 -15.27
C GLY A 69 -10.17 1.07 -16.00
N PRO A 70 -10.22 1.52 -17.27
CA PRO A 70 -9.04 1.74 -18.11
C PRO A 70 -7.97 2.65 -17.48
N GLU A 71 -8.35 3.77 -16.87
CA GLU A 71 -7.42 4.67 -16.19
C GLU A 71 -6.68 3.99 -15.02
N GLY A 72 -7.42 3.19 -14.23
CA GLY A 72 -6.85 2.39 -13.16
C GLY A 72 -5.98 1.25 -13.68
N MET A 73 -6.32 0.69 -14.84
CA MET A 73 -5.56 -0.37 -15.51
C MET A 73 -4.20 0.12 -15.96
N GLU A 74 -4.12 1.32 -16.56
CA GLU A 74 -2.86 1.95 -16.95
C GLU A 74 -1.92 2.11 -15.75
N LYS A 75 -2.43 2.69 -14.66
CA LYS A 75 -1.66 2.84 -13.42
C LYS A 75 -1.26 1.49 -12.81
N PHE A 76 -2.14 0.49 -12.83
CA PHE A 76 -1.83 -0.85 -12.33
C PHE A 76 -0.70 -1.52 -13.12
N CYS A 77 -0.71 -1.38 -14.45
CA CYS A 77 0.36 -1.87 -15.32
C CYS A 77 1.70 -1.14 -15.04
N GLU A 78 1.64 0.19 -14.88
CA GLU A 78 2.80 1.01 -14.52
C GLU A 78 3.42 0.57 -13.18
N ASP A 79 2.60 0.42 -12.14
CA ASP A 79 3.04 -0.03 -10.81
C ASP A 79 3.64 -1.44 -10.84
N LEU A 80 3.14 -2.33 -11.72
CA LEU A 80 3.73 -3.65 -11.94
C LEU A 80 5.00 -3.62 -12.81
N ASN A 81 5.29 -2.48 -13.43
CA ASN A 81 6.39 -2.28 -14.36
C ASN A 81 6.28 -3.21 -15.59
N VAL A 82 5.05 -3.33 -16.10
CA VAL A 82 4.66 -4.22 -17.21
C VAL A 82 3.82 -3.44 -18.21
N ASP A 83 4.09 -3.58 -19.51
CA ASP A 83 3.25 -2.96 -20.54
C ASP A 83 1.84 -3.58 -20.56
N PRO A 84 0.76 -2.79 -20.78
CA PRO A 84 -0.60 -3.32 -20.86
C PRO A 84 -0.80 -4.44 -21.90
N GLU A 85 0.01 -4.42 -22.96
CA GLU A 85 0.00 -5.43 -24.04
C GLU A 85 0.82 -6.69 -23.70
N ASN A 86 1.55 -6.69 -22.58
CA ASN A 86 2.35 -7.84 -22.20
C ASN A 86 1.46 -9.05 -21.90
N VAL A 87 1.80 -10.21 -22.47
CA VAL A 87 1.01 -11.44 -22.32
C VAL A 87 0.76 -11.84 -20.86
N VAL A 88 1.64 -11.45 -19.93
CA VAL A 88 1.43 -11.72 -18.49
C VAL A 88 0.16 -11.06 -17.95
N MET A 89 -0.28 -9.93 -18.53
CA MET A 89 -1.53 -9.26 -18.16
C MET A 89 -2.75 -10.11 -18.48
N LEU A 90 -2.73 -10.83 -19.62
CA LEU A 90 -3.75 -11.82 -19.95
C LEU A 90 -3.78 -12.97 -18.93
N VAL A 91 -2.61 -13.42 -18.46
CA VAL A 91 -2.50 -14.48 -17.43
C VAL A 91 -3.08 -13.99 -16.09
N ILE A 92 -2.79 -12.75 -15.69
CA ILE A 92 -3.36 -12.14 -14.48
C ILE A 92 -4.88 -12.06 -14.59
N ALA A 93 -5.40 -11.56 -15.71
CA ALA A 93 -6.84 -11.49 -15.97
C ALA A 93 -7.50 -12.88 -15.90
N TYR A 94 -6.89 -13.90 -16.51
CA TYR A 94 -7.33 -15.28 -16.42
C TYR A 94 -7.35 -15.80 -14.98
N LYS A 95 -6.31 -15.49 -14.19
CA LYS A 95 -6.24 -15.88 -12.77
C LYS A 95 -7.31 -15.19 -11.91
N MET A 96 -7.69 -13.96 -12.25
CA MET A 96 -8.82 -13.25 -11.62
C MET A 96 -10.18 -13.75 -12.13
N GLY A 97 -10.22 -14.42 -13.29
CA GLY A 97 -11.45 -14.80 -13.96
C GLY A 97 -12.20 -13.58 -14.49
N ALA A 98 -11.47 -12.57 -14.95
CA ALA A 98 -12.03 -11.30 -15.39
C ALA A 98 -12.95 -11.47 -16.60
N LYS A 99 -14.08 -10.77 -16.60
CA LYS A 99 -15.11 -10.94 -17.63
C LYS A 99 -15.07 -9.88 -18.74
N GLN A 100 -14.24 -8.86 -18.61
CA GLN A 100 -14.21 -7.74 -19.55
C GLN A 100 -12.80 -7.18 -19.67
N MET A 101 -12.30 -7.07 -20.90
CA MET A 101 -10.99 -6.48 -21.17
C MET A 101 -10.95 -5.01 -20.73
N GLY A 102 -9.86 -4.64 -20.05
CA GLY A 102 -9.67 -3.29 -19.51
C GLY A 102 -10.36 -3.01 -18.17
N TYR A 103 -11.08 -3.98 -17.59
CA TYR A 103 -11.79 -3.83 -16.33
C TYR A 103 -11.54 -4.99 -15.37
N PHE A 104 -11.44 -4.69 -14.08
CA PHE A 104 -11.52 -5.67 -13.00
C PHE A 104 -12.53 -5.23 -11.95
N THR A 105 -13.44 -6.12 -11.59
CA THR A 105 -14.30 -5.93 -10.41
C THR A 105 -13.53 -6.24 -9.13
N GLN A 106 -13.97 -5.65 -8.01
CA GLN A 106 -13.41 -5.95 -6.69
C GLN A 106 -13.48 -7.45 -6.35
N GLU A 107 -14.53 -8.15 -6.81
CA GLU A 107 -14.72 -9.59 -6.60
C GLU A 107 -13.66 -10.41 -7.36
N GLU A 108 -13.47 -10.13 -8.65
CA GLU A 108 -12.45 -10.79 -9.50
C GLU A 108 -11.05 -10.55 -8.96
N TRP A 109 -10.75 -9.31 -8.56
CA TRP A 109 -9.50 -8.91 -7.94
C TRP A 109 -9.23 -9.70 -6.66
N LEU A 110 -10.18 -9.66 -5.71
CA LEU A 110 -10.01 -10.32 -4.41
C LEU A 110 -9.88 -11.83 -4.58
N LYS A 111 -10.70 -12.45 -5.43
CA LYS A 111 -10.65 -13.88 -5.72
C LYS A 111 -9.27 -14.27 -6.27
N GLY A 112 -8.85 -13.67 -7.38
CA GLY A 112 -7.62 -14.04 -8.07
C GLY A 112 -6.39 -13.81 -7.20
N LEU A 113 -6.34 -12.69 -6.50
CA LEU A 113 -5.19 -12.34 -5.66
C LEU A 113 -5.15 -13.10 -4.33
N THR A 114 -6.29 -13.56 -3.83
CA THR A 114 -6.33 -14.56 -2.74
C THR A 114 -5.74 -15.88 -3.21
N GLU A 115 -6.13 -16.38 -4.39
CA GLU A 115 -5.54 -17.61 -4.94
C GLU A 115 -4.02 -17.47 -5.18
N LEU A 116 -3.58 -16.29 -5.63
CA LEU A 116 -2.17 -16.00 -5.84
C LEU A 116 -1.41 -15.68 -4.54
N GLN A 117 -2.09 -15.49 -3.42
CA GLN A 117 -1.50 -15.04 -2.14
C GLN A 117 -0.75 -13.70 -2.27
N CYS A 118 -1.30 -12.77 -3.05
CA CYS A 118 -0.72 -11.45 -3.31
C CYS A 118 -1.66 -10.37 -2.77
N ASP A 119 -1.27 -9.65 -1.72
CA ASP A 119 -2.10 -8.58 -1.12
C ASP A 119 -1.53 -7.17 -1.33
N ASN A 120 -0.52 -7.04 -2.18
CA ASN A 120 0.13 -5.80 -2.57
C ASN A 120 0.92 -5.98 -3.88
N VAL A 121 1.31 -4.86 -4.50
CA VAL A 121 2.06 -4.81 -5.76
C VAL A 121 3.35 -5.64 -5.73
N HIS A 122 4.13 -5.55 -4.66
CA HIS A 122 5.43 -6.23 -4.58
C HIS A 122 5.28 -7.76 -4.60
N LYS A 123 4.29 -8.30 -3.88
CA LYS A 123 3.99 -9.74 -3.92
C LYS A 123 3.57 -10.20 -5.32
N LEU A 124 2.83 -9.38 -6.08
CA LEU A 124 2.43 -9.73 -7.43
C LEU A 124 3.60 -9.62 -8.42
N GLN A 125 4.43 -8.57 -8.32
CA GLN A 125 5.67 -8.42 -9.11
C GLN A 125 6.58 -9.64 -8.96
N ASN A 126 6.78 -10.11 -7.72
CA ASN A 126 7.59 -11.30 -7.43
C ASN A 126 7.01 -12.60 -8.01
N LYS A 127 5.74 -12.60 -8.44
CA LYS A 127 5.08 -13.74 -9.09
C LYS A 127 4.99 -13.64 -10.61
N LEU A 128 5.41 -12.53 -11.23
CA LEU A 128 5.29 -12.36 -12.68
C LEU A 128 6.02 -13.45 -13.47
N GLU A 129 7.23 -13.84 -13.06
CA GLU A 129 7.97 -14.94 -13.70
C GLU A 129 7.22 -16.29 -13.59
N TYR A 130 6.65 -16.57 -12.43
CA TYR A 130 5.80 -17.76 -12.24
C TYR A 130 4.58 -17.71 -13.16
N LEU A 131 3.88 -16.58 -13.22
CA LEU A 131 2.71 -16.41 -14.09
C LEU A 131 3.07 -16.59 -15.57
N ARG A 132 4.20 -16.05 -16.02
CA ARG A 132 4.70 -16.27 -17.39
C ARG A 132 4.96 -17.75 -17.66
N SER A 133 5.58 -18.45 -16.71
CA SER A 133 5.89 -19.88 -16.85
C SER A 133 4.66 -20.77 -16.97
N LEU A 134 3.47 -20.32 -16.53
CA LEU A 134 2.22 -21.06 -16.72
C LEU A 134 1.88 -21.27 -18.19
N LEU A 135 2.34 -20.39 -19.09
CA LEU A 135 2.14 -20.53 -20.53
C LEU A 135 3.00 -21.64 -21.16
N ASN A 136 3.99 -22.17 -20.43
CA ASN A 136 4.79 -23.31 -20.87
C ASN A 136 4.07 -24.65 -20.65
N ASP A 137 3.04 -24.69 -19.79
CA ASP A 137 2.20 -25.87 -19.63
C ASP A 137 1.15 -25.92 -20.75
N PRO A 138 1.11 -26.97 -21.59
CA PRO A 138 0.19 -27.04 -22.73
C PRO A 138 -1.29 -27.00 -22.35
N TYR A 139 -1.66 -27.55 -21.18
CA TYR A 139 -3.05 -27.57 -20.72
C TYR A 139 -3.47 -26.19 -20.22
N ILE A 140 -2.61 -25.53 -19.44
CA ILE A 140 -2.87 -24.18 -18.94
C ILE A 140 -2.88 -23.18 -20.10
N PHE A 141 -1.92 -23.28 -21.02
CA PHE A 141 -1.88 -22.46 -22.24
C PHE A 141 -3.18 -22.57 -23.03
N LYS A 142 -3.65 -23.81 -23.28
CA LYS A 142 -4.91 -24.02 -24.02
C LYS A 142 -6.12 -23.43 -23.29
N ALA A 143 -6.13 -23.47 -21.96
CA ALA A 143 -7.19 -22.84 -21.18
C ALA A 143 -7.16 -21.31 -21.29
N ILE A 144 -5.99 -20.69 -21.16
CA ILE A 144 -5.79 -19.24 -21.29
C ILE A 144 -6.13 -18.77 -22.71
N TYR A 145 -5.69 -19.50 -23.74
CA TYR A 145 -5.99 -19.19 -25.14
C TYR A 145 -7.50 -19.25 -25.45
N ARG A 146 -8.24 -20.20 -24.87
CA ARG A 146 -9.70 -20.24 -25.01
C ARG A 146 -10.37 -19.07 -24.28
N TYR A 147 -9.88 -18.76 -23.08
CA TYR A 147 -10.37 -17.62 -22.31
C TYR A 147 -10.15 -16.29 -23.04
N SER A 148 -8.98 -16.10 -23.68
CA SER A 148 -8.64 -14.82 -24.32
C SER A 148 -9.61 -14.43 -25.44
N TYR A 149 -10.17 -15.42 -26.15
CA TYR A 149 -11.16 -15.16 -27.20
C TYR A 149 -12.43 -14.49 -26.66
N ASP A 150 -13.02 -15.05 -25.59
CA ASP A 150 -14.21 -14.47 -24.98
C ASP A 150 -13.88 -13.18 -24.20
N PHE A 151 -12.66 -13.08 -23.66
CA PHE A 151 -12.20 -11.90 -22.93
C PHE A 151 -12.00 -10.67 -23.83
N ALA A 152 -11.48 -10.87 -25.04
CA ALA A 152 -11.20 -9.79 -25.99
C ALA A 152 -12.44 -9.34 -26.79
N ARG A 153 -13.51 -10.15 -26.83
CA ARG A 153 -14.69 -9.83 -27.64
C ARG A 153 -15.59 -8.84 -26.91
N ASP A 154 -15.89 -7.72 -27.57
CA ASP A 154 -16.92 -6.79 -27.12
C ASP A 154 -18.29 -7.48 -27.03
N LYS A 155 -18.95 -7.34 -25.89
CA LYS A 155 -20.23 -8.02 -25.62
C LYS A 155 -21.36 -7.57 -26.55
N ASP A 156 -21.18 -6.43 -27.23
CA ASP A 156 -22.12 -5.86 -28.20
C ASP A 156 -21.70 -6.07 -29.67
N GLN A 157 -20.55 -6.70 -29.95
CA GLN A 157 -20.10 -7.03 -31.32
C GLN A 157 -19.93 -8.54 -31.52
N ARG A 158 -20.43 -9.07 -32.64
CA ARG A 158 -20.38 -10.51 -32.96
C ARG A 158 -19.02 -11.00 -33.51
N SER A 159 -18.03 -10.13 -33.70
CA SER A 159 -16.73 -10.46 -34.26
C SER A 159 -15.61 -9.65 -33.62
N LEU A 160 -14.42 -10.26 -33.48
CA LEU A 160 -13.18 -9.55 -33.20
C LEU A 160 -12.69 -8.92 -34.51
N ASP A 161 -12.45 -7.61 -34.52
CA ASP A 161 -11.90 -6.90 -35.68
C ASP A 161 -10.45 -7.33 -35.91
N THR A 162 -10.15 -7.83 -37.12
CA THR A 162 -8.78 -8.15 -37.54
C THR A 162 -8.24 -6.96 -38.32
N GLY A 163 -7.88 -5.89 -37.61
CA GLY A 163 -7.19 -4.72 -38.15
C GLY A 163 -5.69 -4.94 -38.28
#